data_AF-A0A967LIU7-F1
#
_entry.id   AF-A0A967LIU7-F1
#
_cell.length_a   1.000
_cell.length_b   1.000
_cell.length_c   1.000
_cell.angle_alpha   90.00
_cell.angle_beta   90.00
_cell.angle_gamma   90.00
#
_symmetry.space_group_name_H-M   'P 1'
#
loop_
_entity.id
_entity.type
_entity.pdbx_description
1 polymer ?
#
loop_
_entity_poly.entity_id
_entity_poly.type
_entity_poly.pdbx_seq_one_letter_code
_entity_poly.pdbx_strand_id
1 'polypeptide(L)'
;MARSRGLILLLLLHSGGSTVAMQERMPAEPEGKKQLIEAGKQIFLNGKLPDGESISAKVRGDIRLQGSQYACANCHRRSGVGSSEGGDQVPPVFGKALFSPITASLHDTYRKGEMNTVTRPAYTTESLGQVIREGIDPAGRILSPLMPRFELTDNQILALSSYLASMSITMPPGIDKQDIHFATITTPGNESVREAMLDVFNTFFRFKNAGTRGEKRRAQNAPYHKAWVYESYRRWKLHEWRLYGPENSWQAQLNDLYKKQPVFAIIGGVGKGNWQPVHRFCEQQQLPCLFPHIPLAPSKADEDFYSVYFSRGVNLEAQALTRHLEETIEYPQKVIQVLDKQTAAQSAAKTLRQGLAANKKVKLIDIEIESDQPLDPTFWRELAAKHDHAIWVLW
;
A
#
# COMPACT_ATOMS: atom_id res chain seq x y z
N MET A 1 -32.54 -29.70 -86.16
CA MET A 1 -33.56 -28.97 -85.38
C MET A 1 -32.83 -28.32 -84.21
N ALA A 2 -32.52 -27.01 -84.21
CA ALA A 2 -33.38 -25.90 -83.76
C ALA A 2 -33.94 -26.15 -82.34
N ARG A 3 -33.85 -25.27 -81.33
CA ARG A 3 -33.47 -23.86 -81.18
C ARG A 3 -33.31 -23.57 -79.66
N SER A 4 -32.58 -22.49 -79.39
CA SER A 4 -32.30 -21.78 -78.13
C SER A 4 -33.52 -21.27 -77.34
N ARG A 5 -33.31 -20.99 -76.02
CA ARG A 5 -33.76 -19.82 -75.19
C ARG A 5 -34.05 -20.28 -73.74
N GLY A 6 -33.78 -19.56 -72.65
CA GLY A 6 -33.28 -18.20 -72.42
C GLY A 6 -33.34 -17.91 -70.90
N LEU A 7 -32.41 -17.07 -70.45
CA LEU A 7 -32.20 -16.57 -69.09
C LEU A 7 -33.30 -15.57 -68.68
N ILE A 8 -33.88 -15.68 -67.47
CA ILE A 8 -34.58 -14.56 -66.80
C ILE A 8 -34.19 -14.55 -65.32
N LEU A 9 -33.43 -13.52 -64.95
CA LEU A 9 -33.02 -13.15 -63.60
C LEU A 9 -34.05 -12.15 -63.07
N LEU A 10 -34.78 -12.49 -62.01
CA LEU A 10 -35.74 -11.58 -61.36
C LEU A 10 -35.08 -10.87 -60.17
N LEU A 11 -34.74 -9.60 -60.39
CA LEU A 11 -34.39 -8.64 -59.35
C LEU A 11 -35.66 -8.21 -58.61
N LEU A 12 -35.71 -8.43 -57.29
CA LEU A 12 -36.67 -7.78 -56.40
C LEU A 12 -35.90 -6.78 -55.52
N LEU A 13 -36.01 -5.51 -55.90
CA LEU A 13 -35.73 -4.36 -55.06
C LEU A 13 -36.85 -4.22 -54.02
N HIS A 14 -36.53 -4.22 -52.74
CA HIS A 14 -37.37 -3.64 -51.69
C HIS A 14 -36.53 -2.67 -50.86
N SER A 15 -36.88 -1.40 -51.03
CA SER A 15 -36.41 -0.24 -50.29
C SER A 15 -37.26 -0.02 -49.03
N GLY A 16 -36.60 0.35 -47.93
CA GLY A 16 -37.18 1.22 -46.90
C GLY A 16 -37.55 0.55 -45.59
N GLY A 17 -36.73 0.75 -44.56
CA GLY A 17 -37.03 0.41 -43.18
C GLY A 17 -35.81 0.47 -42.26
N SER A 18 -35.13 1.61 -42.19
CA SER A 18 -34.04 1.83 -41.24
C SER A 18 -34.59 1.96 -39.82
N THR A 19 -34.75 0.84 -39.11
CA THR A 19 -34.73 0.86 -37.64
C THR A 19 -33.27 0.77 -37.22
N VAL A 20 -32.68 1.92 -36.89
CA VAL A 20 -31.39 1.98 -36.20
C VAL A 20 -31.61 1.41 -34.80
N ALA A 21 -31.41 0.11 -34.67
CA ALA A 21 -31.11 -0.48 -33.37
C ALA A 21 -29.75 0.07 -32.97
N MET A 22 -29.76 1.02 -32.03
CA MET A 22 -28.56 1.56 -31.39
C MET A 22 -27.95 0.41 -30.58
N GLN A 23 -27.09 -0.35 -31.24
CA GLN A 23 -26.31 -1.40 -30.63
C GLN A 23 -25.34 -0.72 -29.68
N GLU A 24 -25.55 -0.92 -28.37
CA GLU A 24 -24.63 -0.49 -27.33
C GLU A 24 -23.22 -0.97 -27.71
N ARG A 25 -22.35 -0.02 -28.07
CA ARG A 25 -20.93 -0.27 -28.19
C ARG A 25 -20.41 -0.63 -26.81
N MET A 26 -20.24 -1.92 -26.56
CA MET A 26 -19.29 -2.38 -25.55
C MET A 26 -17.92 -1.73 -25.86
N PRO A 27 -17.23 -1.13 -24.86
CA PRO A 27 -15.98 -0.46 -25.13
C PRO A 27 -14.93 -1.50 -25.54
N ALA A 28 -14.41 -1.30 -26.76
CA ALA A 28 -13.01 -1.27 -27.18
C ALA A 28 -11.99 -2.27 -26.58
N GLU A 29 -10.96 -2.53 -27.38
CA GLU A 29 -9.78 -3.35 -27.13
C GLU A 29 -9.28 -3.42 -25.66
N PRO A 30 -8.58 -4.51 -25.25
CA PRO A 30 -8.10 -4.73 -23.87
C PRO A 30 -7.42 -3.54 -23.20
N GLU A 31 -6.82 -2.66 -24.00
CA GLU A 31 -6.16 -1.44 -23.55
C GLU A 31 -7.14 -0.37 -23.05
N GLY A 32 -8.29 -0.18 -23.72
CA GLY A 32 -9.32 0.76 -23.29
C GLY A 32 -9.92 0.41 -21.93
N LYS A 33 -10.12 -0.89 -21.66
CA LYS A 33 -10.58 -1.37 -20.35
C LYS A 33 -9.56 -1.12 -19.23
N LYS A 34 -8.26 -1.31 -19.50
CA LYS A 34 -7.20 -1.03 -18.52
C LYS A 34 -7.11 0.45 -18.19
N GLN A 35 -7.18 1.32 -19.19
CA GLN A 35 -7.17 2.78 -19.00
C GLN A 35 -8.36 3.23 -18.16
N LEU A 36 -9.54 2.67 -18.42
CA LEU A 36 -10.75 2.96 -17.65
C LEU A 36 -10.63 2.55 -16.18
N ILE A 37 -10.08 1.36 -15.90
CA ILE A 37 -9.83 0.89 -14.53
C ILE A 37 -8.79 1.76 -13.82
N GLU A 38 -7.70 2.13 -14.49
CA GLU A 38 -6.67 2.98 -13.88
C GLU A 38 -7.21 4.39 -13.60
N ALA A 39 -8.03 4.96 -14.49
CA ALA A 39 -8.72 6.23 -14.22
C ALA A 39 -9.63 6.13 -12.99
N GLY A 40 -10.43 5.06 -12.88
CA GLY A 40 -11.27 4.81 -11.70
C GLY A 40 -10.48 4.65 -10.40
N LYS A 41 -9.32 3.99 -10.49
CA LYS A 41 -8.39 3.82 -9.36
C LYS A 41 -7.82 5.16 -8.89
N GLN A 42 -7.46 6.07 -9.80
CA GLN A 42 -6.98 7.40 -9.44
C GLN A 42 -8.06 8.24 -8.74
N ILE A 43 -9.31 8.14 -9.20
CA ILE A 43 -10.46 8.76 -8.52
C ILE A 43 -10.61 8.19 -7.11
N PHE A 44 -10.62 6.86 -6.97
CA PHE A 44 -10.86 6.18 -5.70
C PHE A 44 -9.75 6.42 -4.67
N LEU A 45 -8.48 6.28 -5.07
CA LEU A 45 -7.34 6.34 -4.15
C LEU A 45 -6.87 7.75 -3.87
N ASN A 46 -6.84 8.60 -4.90
CA ASN A 46 -6.16 9.89 -4.85
C ASN A 46 -7.11 11.08 -5.04
N GLY A 47 -8.39 10.81 -5.33
CA GLY A 47 -9.35 11.86 -5.63
C GLY A 47 -8.97 12.69 -6.85
N LYS A 48 -8.30 12.07 -7.82
CA LYS A 48 -7.83 12.73 -9.05
C LYS A 48 -8.69 12.32 -10.24
N LEU A 49 -9.25 13.31 -10.92
CA LEU A 49 -10.08 13.15 -12.12
C LEU A 49 -9.20 12.93 -13.38
N PRO A 50 -9.76 12.39 -14.48
CA PRO A 50 -9.00 12.10 -15.71
C PRO A 50 -8.34 13.33 -16.37
N ASP A 51 -8.92 14.51 -16.18
CA ASP A 51 -8.38 15.81 -16.63
C ASP A 51 -7.26 16.35 -15.72
N GLY A 52 -7.02 15.69 -14.59
CA GLY A 52 -6.04 16.08 -13.59
C GLY A 52 -6.59 16.95 -12.47
N GLU A 53 -7.85 17.39 -12.54
CA GLU A 53 -8.50 18.13 -11.47
C GLU A 53 -8.76 17.25 -10.25
N SER A 54 -9.00 17.88 -9.10
CA SER A 54 -9.38 17.17 -7.88
C SER A 54 -10.89 16.96 -7.82
N ILE A 55 -11.32 15.83 -7.25
CA ILE A 55 -12.74 15.57 -6.96
C ILE A 55 -13.33 16.69 -6.11
N SER A 56 -14.60 17.00 -6.36
CA SER A 56 -15.44 17.88 -5.55
C SER A 56 -16.66 17.12 -5.02
N ALA A 57 -17.12 17.52 -3.83
CA ALA A 57 -18.30 16.95 -3.21
C ALA A 57 -19.01 17.94 -2.30
N LYS A 58 -20.24 17.58 -1.90
CA LYS A 58 -21.00 18.27 -0.84
C LYS A 58 -21.23 17.32 0.34
N VAL A 59 -21.03 17.81 1.56
CA VAL A 59 -21.38 17.10 2.80
C VAL A 59 -22.41 17.90 3.57
N ARG A 60 -23.36 17.21 4.22
CA ARG A 60 -24.50 17.85 4.93
C ARG A 60 -25.31 18.86 4.09
N GLY A 61 -25.26 18.74 2.76
CA GLY A 61 -26.10 19.49 1.82
C GLY A 61 -25.42 20.71 1.18
N ASP A 62 -24.61 21.46 1.92
CA ASP A 62 -24.09 22.77 1.50
C ASP A 62 -22.57 22.95 1.69
N ILE A 63 -21.92 22.13 2.50
CA ILE A 63 -20.48 22.21 2.74
C ILE A 63 -19.74 21.62 1.54
N ARG A 64 -19.08 22.47 0.76
CA ARG A 64 -18.22 22.05 -0.37
C ARG A 64 -16.88 21.53 0.12
N LEU A 65 -16.51 20.36 -0.41
CA LEU A 65 -15.25 19.67 -0.17
C LEU A 65 -14.52 19.51 -1.52
N GLN A 66 -13.21 19.73 -1.53
CA GLN A 66 -12.36 19.53 -2.71
C GLN A 66 -10.96 19.05 -2.32
N GLY A 67 -10.39 18.16 -3.10
CA GLY A 67 -9.02 17.68 -2.94
C GLY A 67 -8.89 16.21 -2.55
N SER A 68 -7.65 15.71 -2.57
CA SER A 68 -7.30 14.30 -2.31
C SER A 68 -7.62 13.83 -0.89
N GLN A 69 -7.74 14.75 0.08
CA GLN A 69 -8.16 14.44 1.44
C GLN A 69 -9.60 13.89 1.52
N TYR A 70 -10.40 14.07 0.47
CA TYR A 70 -11.76 13.52 0.35
C TYR A 70 -11.85 12.31 -0.58
N ALA A 71 -10.71 11.74 -1.00
CA ALA A 71 -10.68 10.53 -1.81
C ALA A 71 -11.47 9.40 -1.13
N CYS A 72 -12.17 8.59 -1.92
CA CYS A 72 -13.05 7.53 -1.42
C CYS A 72 -12.31 6.56 -0.47
N ALA A 73 -11.03 6.29 -0.75
CA ALA A 73 -10.19 5.40 0.05
C ALA A 73 -9.94 5.88 1.49
N ASN A 74 -10.11 7.17 1.81
CA ASN A 74 -9.91 7.66 3.18
C ASN A 74 -11.02 7.16 4.14
N CYS A 75 -12.21 6.87 3.62
CA CYS A 75 -13.31 6.26 4.38
C CYS A 75 -13.44 4.75 4.09
N HIS A 76 -13.38 4.37 2.80
CA HIS A 76 -13.63 3.00 2.37
C HIS A 76 -12.40 2.08 2.41
N ARG A 77 -11.23 2.64 2.73
CA ARG A 77 -9.90 2.02 2.68
C ARG A 77 -9.48 1.62 1.27
N ARG A 78 -8.16 1.47 1.06
CA ARG A 78 -7.58 1.04 -0.22
C ARG A 78 -8.13 -0.31 -0.72
N SER A 79 -8.46 -1.22 0.19
CA SER A 79 -9.06 -2.53 -0.12
C SER A 79 -10.56 -2.49 -0.38
N GLY A 80 -11.23 -1.36 -0.14
CA GLY A 80 -12.68 -1.22 -0.30
C GLY A 80 -13.50 -1.98 0.75
N VAL A 81 -12.89 -2.48 1.83
CA VAL A 81 -13.61 -3.22 2.90
C VAL A 81 -14.44 -2.33 3.81
N GLY A 82 -14.26 -1.00 3.74
CA GLY A 82 -14.90 -0.07 4.65
C GLY A 82 -14.16 0.10 5.98
N SER A 83 -14.68 0.99 6.82
CA SER A 83 -14.13 1.38 8.12
C SER A 83 -15.27 1.81 9.06
N SER A 84 -14.95 2.62 10.07
CA SER A 84 -15.93 3.39 10.84
C SER A 84 -15.42 4.82 11.01
N GLU A 85 -16.34 5.78 11.02
CA GLU A 85 -16.09 7.20 11.23
C GLU A 85 -17.14 7.75 12.19
N GLY A 86 -16.74 8.34 13.33
CA GLY A 86 -17.67 8.95 14.28
C GLY A 86 -18.72 8.01 14.89
N GLY A 87 -18.49 6.68 14.86
CA GLY A 87 -19.46 5.66 15.27
C GLY A 87 -20.37 5.17 14.13
N ASP A 88 -20.38 5.84 12.98
CA ASP A 88 -21.05 5.37 11.78
C ASP A 88 -20.19 4.31 11.07
N GLN A 89 -20.87 3.28 10.55
CA GLN A 89 -20.22 2.22 9.77
C GLN A 89 -20.09 2.65 8.31
N VAL A 90 -18.85 2.65 7.81
CA VAL A 90 -18.58 2.85 6.38
C VAL A 90 -18.62 1.49 5.68
N PRO A 91 -19.55 1.24 4.75
CA PRO A 91 -19.74 -0.08 4.17
C PRO A 91 -18.62 -0.46 3.19
N PRO A 92 -18.44 -1.78 2.94
CA PRO A 92 -17.59 -2.25 1.87
C PRO A 92 -18.13 -1.85 0.48
N VAL A 93 -17.20 -1.56 -0.44
CA VAL A 93 -17.45 -1.08 -1.81
C VAL A 93 -16.72 -1.89 -2.89
N PHE A 94 -16.12 -3.03 -2.54
CA PHE A 94 -15.51 -3.95 -3.52
C PHE A 94 -16.58 -4.65 -4.37
N GLY A 95 -16.17 -5.28 -5.48
CA GLY A 95 -17.06 -5.74 -6.54
C GLY A 95 -18.23 -6.61 -6.05
N LYS A 96 -17.94 -7.68 -5.31
CA LYS A 96 -19.00 -8.55 -4.76
C LYS A 96 -19.91 -7.82 -3.75
N ALA A 97 -19.42 -6.81 -3.03
CA ALA A 97 -20.24 -6.06 -2.09
C ALA A 97 -21.23 -5.09 -2.77
N LEU A 98 -20.90 -4.56 -3.96
CA LEU A 98 -21.77 -3.64 -4.70
C LEU A 98 -22.60 -4.35 -5.77
N PHE A 99 -21.97 -5.17 -6.61
CA PHE A 99 -22.58 -5.74 -7.80
C PHE A 99 -23.21 -7.11 -7.54
N SER A 100 -23.55 -7.42 -6.28
CA SER A 100 -24.38 -8.57 -5.90
C SER A 100 -25.52 -8.09 -5.00
N PRO A 101 -26.72 -8.68 -5.13
CA PRO A 101 -27.84 -8.34 -4.26
C PRO A 101 -27.53 -8.74 -2.81
N ILE A 102 -27.94 -7.91 -1.85
CA ILE A 102 -27.97 -8.30 -0.45
C ILE A 102 -29.30 -9.00 -0.19
N THR A 103 -29.21 -10.26 0.20
CA THR A 103 -30.33 -11.05 0.70
C THR A 103 -30.25 -11.10 2.22
N ALA A 104 -31.36 -10.81 2.89
CA ALA A 104 -31.42 -10.93 4.34
C ALA A 104 -31.12 -12.38 4.74
N SER A 105 -30.13 -12.56 5.61
CA SER A 105 -29.80 -13.87 6.15
C SER A 105 -30.59 -14.15 7.43
N LEU A 106 -30.65 -15.42 7.86
CA LEU A 106 -31.26 -15.82 9.14
C LEU A 106 -30.71 -15.06 10.36
N HIS A 107 -29.50 -14.49 10.26
CA HIS A 107 -28.92 -13.67 11.33
C HIS A 107 -29.61 -12.28 11.43
N ASP A 108 -30.13 -11.75 10.32
CA ASP A 108 -30.74 -10.42 10.22
C ASP A 108 -32.25 -10.45 10.51
N THR A 109 -32.93 -11.58 10.27
CA THR A 109 -34.41 -11.68 10.28
C THR A 109 -34.99 -12.64 11.31
N TYR A 110 -34.23 -13.06 12.32
CA TYR A 110 -34.68 -14.00 13.37
C TYR A 110 -36.03 -13.63 14.03
N ARG A 111 -36.43 -12.35 13.95
CA ARG A 111 -37.66 -11.82 14.55
C ARG A 111 -38.85 -11.66 13.59
N LYS A 112 -38.68 -11.81 12.26
CA LYS A 112 -39.71 -11.45 11.27
C LYS A 112 -40.15 -12.59 10.34
N GLY A 113 -39.50 -13.76 10.37
CA GLY A 113 -39.94 -14.93 9.57
C GLY A 113 -39.82 -14.78 8.04
N GLU A 114 -39.33 -13.63 7.56
CA GLU A 114 -39.08 -13.39 6.15
C GLU A 114 -37.70 -13.94 5.79
N MET A 115 -37.71 -15.05 5.06
CA MET A 115 -36.52 -15.71 4.52
C MET A 115 -36.31 -15.23 3.09
N ASN A 116 -35.06 -14.96 2.69
CA ASN A 116 -34.65 -14.66 1.30
C ASN A 116 -35.19 -13.34 0.69
N THR A 117 -35.62 -12.36 1.49
CA THR A 117 -35.96 -11.03 0.97
C THR A 117 -34.69 -10.30 0.54
N VAL A 118 -34.64 -9.84 -0.72
CA VAL A 118 -33.58 -8.94 -1.19
C VAL A 118 -33.78 -7.58 -0.53
N THR A 119 -32.87 -7.20 0.36
CA THR A 119 -32.94 -5.91 1.07
C THR A 119 -32.28 -4.78 0.29
N ARG A 120 -31.36 -5.12 -0.61
CA ARG A 120 -30.78 -4.19 -1.58
C ARG A 120 -30.45 -4.91 -2.89
N PRO A 121 -30.99 -4.47 -4.04
CA PRO A 121 -30.57 -4.97 -5.34
C PRO A 121 -29.06 -4.80 -5.60
N ALA A 122 -28.53 -5.52 -6.58
CA ALA A 122 -27.19 -5.26 -7.08
C ALA A 122 -27.14 -3.86 -7.70
N TYR A 123 -26.04 -3.15 -7.47
CA TYR A 123 -25.80 -1.90 -8.17
C TYR A 123 -25.56 -2.14 -9.67
N THR A 124 -26.15 -1.33 -10.53
CA THR A 124 -25.67 -1.03 -11.89
C THR A 124 -24.76 0.19 -11.87
N THR A 125 -24.06 0.47 -12.98
CA THR A 125 -23.28 1.72 -13.10
C THR A 125 -24.18 2.95 -12.95
N GLU A 126 -25.42 2.94 -13.46
CA GLU A 126 -26.34 4.08 -13.28
C GLU A 126 -26.72 4.27 -11.81
N SER A 127 -27.15 3.20 -11.14
CA SER A 127 -27.56 3.27 -9.72
C SER A 127 -26.37 3.58 -8.79
N LEU A 128 -25.16 3.21 -9.18
CA LEU A 128 -23.93 3.60 -8.48
C LEU A 128 -23.66 5.10 -8.67
N GLY A 129 -23.87 5.63 -9.88
CA GLY A 129 -23.83 7.07 -10.12
C GLY A 129 -24.85 7.83 -9.27
N GLN A 130 -26.07 7.31 -9.18
CA GLN A 130 -27.13 7.90 -8.35
C GLN A 130 -26.74 7.93 -6.88
N VAL A 131 -26.26 6.82 -6.30
CA VAL A 131 -25.89 6.81 -4.88
C VAL A 131 -24.70 7.72 -4.59
N ILE A 132 -23.75 7.87 -5.52
CA ILE A 132 -22.58 8.72 -5.32
C ILE A 132 -22.94 10.21 -5.41
N ARG A 133 -23.86 10.59 -6.30
CA ARG A 133 -24.29 11.98 -6.52
C ARG A 133 -25.38 12.43 -5.57
N GLU A 134 -26.33 11.56 -5.26
CA GLU A 134 -27.55 11.90 -4.51
C GLU A 134 -27.60 11.21 -3.15
N GLY A 135 -26.88 10.10 -2.99
CA GLY A 135 -26.92 9.29 -1.77
C GLY A 135 -28.15 8.42 -1.65
N ILE A 136 -28.77 8.06 -2.77
CA ILE A 136 -29.93 7.17 -2.83
C ILE A 136 -29.47 5.84 -3.41
N ASP A 137 -29.62 4.76 -2.63
CA ASP A 137 -29.25 3.43 -3.09
C ASP A 137 -30.34 2.78 -3.97
N PRO A 138 -30.08 1.61 -4.62
CA PRO A 138 -31.03 0.98 -5.54
C PRO A 138 -32.33 0.51 -4.87
N ALA A 139 -32.39 0.48 -3.53
CA ALA A 139 -33.60 0.19 -2.77
C ALA A 139 -34.34 1.47 -2.34
N GLY A 140 -33.88 2.65 -2.78
CA GLY A 140 -34.44 3.95 -2.44
C GLY A 140 -34.02 4.46 -1.05
N ARG A 141 -33.08 3.79 -0.37
CA ARG A 141 -32.63 4.24 0.96
C ARG A 141 -31.64 5.39 0.82
N ILE A 142 -31.87 6.43 1.63
CA ILE A 142 -30.98 7.59 1.74
C ILE A 142 -29.80 7.23 2.65
N LEU A 143 -28.59 7.42 2.15
CA LEU A 143 -27.34 7.22 2.90
C LEU A 143 -27.06 8.37 3.86
N SER A 144 -26.26 8.09 4.90
CA SER A 144 -25.81 9.09 5.88
C SER A 144 -25.31 10.36 5.18
N PRO A 145 -25.65 11.56 5.71
CA PRO A 145 -25.15 12.82 5.17
C PRO A 145 -23.65 13.02 5.40
N LEU A 146 -23.00 12.14 6.18
CA LEU A 146 -21.54 12.09 6.32
C LEU A 146 -20.84 11.58 5.06
N MET A 147 -21.48 10.69 4.28
CA MET A 147 -20.94 10.27 3.00
C MET A 147 -21.03 11.45 2.01
N PRO A 148 -19.93 11.95 1.44
CA PRO A 148 -20.00 13.09 0.51
C PRO A 148 -20.78 12.75 -0.76
N ARG A 149 -21.49 13.77 -1.27
CA ARG A 149 -22.20 13.73 -2.55
C ARG A 149 -21.30 14.29 -3.64
N PHE A 150 -20.73 13.43 -4.47
CA PHE A 150 -19.65 13.80 -5.39
C PHE A 150 -20.19 14.30 -6.75
N GLU A 151 -19.55 15.33 -7.28
CA GLU A 151 -19.87 15.91 -8.58
C GLU A 151 -19.07 15.19 -9.68
N LEU A 152 -19.47 13.96 -10.02
CA LEU A 152 -18.81 13.13 -11.05
C LEU A 152 -19.65 13.04 -12.32
N THR A 153 -19.02 13.13 -13.50
CA THR A 153 -19.66 12.88 -14.81
C THR A 153 -19.91 11.38 -15.03
N ASP A 154 -20.74 11.02 -16.02
CA ASP A 154 -21.05 9.60 -16.29
C ASP A 154 -19.81 8.80 -16.71
N ASN A 155 -18.89 9.41 -17.45
CA ASN A 155 -17.62 8.78 -17.81
C ASN A 155 -16.74 8.51 -16.58
N GLN A 156 -16.73 9.43 -15.61
CA GLN A 156 -16.00 9.25 -14.34
C GLN A 156 -16.65 8.19 -13.45
N ILE A 157 -17.99 8.13 -13.40
CA ILE A 157 -18.72 7.06 -12.72
C ILE A 157 -18.45 5.71 -13.38
N LEU A 158 -18.41 5.63 -14.71
CA LEU A 158 -18.08 4.40 -15.42
C LEU A 158 -16.65 3.93 -15.10
N ALA A 159 -15.69 4.85 -15.04
CA ALA A 159 -14.31 4.56 -14.65
C ALA A 159 -14.25 4.01 -13.21
N LEU A 160 -14.86 4.72 -12.26
CA LEU A 160 -14.91 4.32 -10.86
C LEU A 160 -15.62 2.98 -10.66
N SER A 161 -16.77 2.79 -11.30
CA SER A 161 -17.55 1.54 -11.31
C SER A 161 -16.68 0.38 -11.80
N SER A 162 -15.95 0.58 -12.91
CA SER A 162 -15.06 -0.45 -13.48
C SER A 162 -13.93 -0.84 -12.52
N TYR A 163 -13.34 0.14 -11.83
CA TYR A 163 -12.33 -0.13 -10.81
C TYR A 163 -12.92 -0.90 -9.63
N LEU A 164 -14.03 -0.42 -9.04
CA LEU A 164 -14.68 -1.08 -7.90
C LEU A 164 -15.13 -2.51 -8.24
N ALA A 165 -15.63 -2.74 -9.46
CA ALA A 165 -15.99 -4.07 -9.96
C ALA A 165 -14.77 -4.99 -10.10
N SER A 166 -13.61 -4.45 -10.47
CA SER A 166 -12.35 -5.20 -10.55
C SER A 166 -11.78 -5.55 -9.16
N MET A 167 -12.14 -4.80 -8.11
CA MET A 167 -11.73 -5.09 -6.75
C MET A 167 -12.40 -6.36 -6.26
N SER A 168 -11.61 -7.39 -6.01
CA SER A 168 -12.09 -8.64 -5.44
C SER A 168 -11.33 -8.96 -4.15
N ILE A 169 -12.07 -9.43 -3.15
CA ILE A 169 -11.47 -10.07 -1.98
C ILE A 169 -11.28 -11.54 -2.36
N THR A 170 -10.28 -11.82 -3.18
CA THR A 170 -9.73 -13.16 -3.32
C THR A 170 -8.70 -13.39 -2.23
N MET A 171 -8.31 -14.65 -2.04
CA MET A 171 -7.25 -14.96 -1.08
C MET A 171 -5.94 -14.31 -1.58
N PRO A 172 -5.34 -13.39 -0.79
CA PRO A 172 -4.14 -12.69 -1.21
C PRO A 172 -2.97 -13.64 -1.47
N PRO A 173 -2.00 -13.26 -2.33
CA PRO A 173 -0.74 -13.99 -2.45
C PRO A 173 -0.10 -14.24 -1.08
N GLY A 174 0.47 -15.44 -0.91
CA GLY A 174 1.08 -15.86 0.35
C GLY A 174 0.10 -16.24 1.46
N ILE A 175 -1.20 -16.34 1.18
CA ILE A 175 -2.17 -16.94 2.10
C ILE A 175 -2.72 -18.22 1.47
N ASP A 176 -2.73 -19.32 2.23
CA ASP A 176 -3.41 -20.55 1.87
C ASP A 176 -4.44 -20.98 2.93
N LYS A 177 -4.99 -22.20 2.81
CA LYS A 177 -6.01 -22.71 3.73
C LYS A 177 -5.50 -22.98 5.14
N GLN A 178 -4.19 -23.08 5.35
CA GLN A 178 -3.57 -23.44 6.62
C GLN A 178 -2.57 -22.40 7.13
N ASP A 179 -1.90 -21.68 6.22
CA ASP A 179 -0.75 -20.86 6.51
C ASP A 179 -0.85 -19.45 5.91
N ILE A 180 -0.27 -18.48 6.61
CA ILE A 180 0.09 -17.16 6.09
C ILE A 180 1.61 -17.12 6.01
N HIS A 181 2.11 -16.85 4.81
CA HIS A 181 3.53 -16.80 4.48
C HIS A 181 4.03 -15.37 4.65
N PHE A 182 5.10 -15.20 5.40
CA PHE A 182 5.83 -13.96 5.59
C PHE A 182 7.26 -14.15 5.14
N ALA A 183 7.88 -13.12 4.58
CA ALA A 183 9.32 -13.12 4.35
C ALA A 183 10.02 -12.13 5.28
N THR A 184 11.29 -12.36 5.56
CA THR A 184 12.22 -11.32 6.02
C THR A 184 13.38 -11.24 5.05
N ILE A 185 13.84 -10.03 4.74
CA ILE A 185 14.89 -9.80 3.74
C ILE A 185 16.21 -9.55 4.44
N THR A 186 17.26 -10.27 4.03
CA THR A 186 18.61 -10.10 4.57
C THR A 186 19.57 -9.74 3.44
N THR A 187 20.44 -8.75 3.64
CA THR A 187 21.49 -8.39 2.66
C THR A 187 22.88 -8.79 3.16
N PRO A 188 23.89 -8.83 2.28
CA PRO A 188 25.27 -9.13 2.68
C PRO A 188 25.83 -8.11 3.69
N GLY A 189 26.78 -8.56 4.53
CA GLY A 189 27.62 -7.69 5.35
C GLY A 189 27.20 -7.50 6.81
N ASN A 190 26.19 -8.24 7.31
CA ASN A 190 25.81 -8.19 8.72
C ASN A 190 25.29 -9.53 9.28
N GLU A 191 26.13 -10.57 9.23
CA GLU A 191 25.73 -11.95 9.57
C GLU A 191 25.27 -12.11 11.02
N SER A 192 25.99 -11.51 11.98
CA SER A 192 25.64 -11.59 13.40
C SER A 192 24.27 -10.95 13.69
N VAL A 193 23.98 -9.78 13.11
CA VAL A 193 22.66 -9.13 13.26
C VAL A 193 21.56 -9.92 12.54
N ARG A 194 21.87 -10.51 11.37
CA ARG A 194 20.99 -11.44 10.67
C ARG A 194 20.61 -12.63 11.57
N GLU A 195 21.59 -13.31 12.16
CA GLU A 195 21.36 -14.46 13.01
C GLU A 195 20.51 -14.10 14.24
N ALA A 196 20.84 -12.99 14.91
CA ALA A 196 20.08 -12.51 16.06
C ALA A 196 18.62 -12.19 15.70
N MET A 197 18.37 -11.48 14.59
CA MET A 197 17.02 -11.18 14.13
C MET A 197 16.24 -12.46 13.79
N LEU A 198 16.86 -13.39 13.07
CA LEU A 198 16.23 -14.64 12.68
C LEU A 198 15.89 -15.51 13.89
N ASP A 199 16.73 -15.54 14.93
CA ASP A 199 16.42 -16.28 16.16
C ASP A 199 15.17 -15.72 16.87
N VAL A 200 15.07 -14.40 16.99
CA VAL A 200 13.88 -13.73 17.57
C VAL A 200 12.63 -14.06 16.77
N PHE A 201 12.67 -13.92 15.44
CA PHE A 201 11.50 -14.19 14.60
C PHE A 201 11.10 -15.67 14.62
N ASN A 202 12.05 -16.59 14.48
CA ASN A 202 11.76 -18.02 14.52
C ASN A 202 11.18 -18.45 15.86
N THR A 203 11.72 -17.91 16.96
CA THR A 203 11.19 -18.16 18.30
C THR A 203 9.77 -17.62 18.45
N PHE A 204 9.50 -16.38 18.04
CA PHE A 204 8.16 -15.81 18.10
C PHE A 204 7.14 -16.60 17.26
N PHE A 205 7.50 -16.97 16.03
CA PHE A 205 6.63 -17.74 15.13
C PHE A 205 6.33 -19.13 15.70
N ARG A 206 7.33 -19.79 16.30
CA ARG A 206 7.15 -21.06 17.01
C ARG A 206 6.14 -20.92 18.15
N PHE A 207 6.29 -19.89 19.00
CA PHE A 207 5.34 -19.62 20.08
C PHE A 207 3.93 -19.30 19.57
N LYS A 208 3.80 -18.46 18.54
CA LYS A 208 2.52 -18.11 17.91
C LYS A 208 1.79 -19.32 17.35
N ASN A 209 2.54 -20.32 16.88
CA ASN A 209 2.01 -21.54 16.26
C ASN A 209 1.88 -22.72 17.23
N ALA A 210 2.30 -22.57 18.49
CA ALA A 210 2.25 -23.63 19.50
C ALA A 210 0.82 -24.11 19.79
N GLY A 211 -0.20 -23.30 19.46
CA GLY A 211 -1.60 -23.69 19.57
C GLY A 211 -2.07 -23.83 21.02
N THR A 212 -1.45 -23.08 21.95
CA THR A 212 -1.67 -23.18 23.39
C THR A 212 -3.10 -22.87 23.81
N ARG A 213 -3.92 -22.24 22.94
CA ARG A 213 -5.33 -21.96 23.20
C ARG A 213 -6.26 -22.84 22.38
N GLY A 214 -5.78 -23.91 21.74
CA GLY A 214 -6.60 -24.84 20.94
C GLY A 214 -7.15 -24.23 19.66
N GLU A 215 -6.47 -23.25 19.08
CA GLU A 215 -6.89 -22.51 17.89
C GLU A 215 -7.16 -23.44 16.70
N LYS A 216 -6.26 -24.41 16.45
CA LYS A 216 -6.42 -25.41 15.37
C LYS A 216 -7.71 -26.21 15.53
N ARG A 217 -7.99 -26.68 16.75
CA ARG A 217 -9.21 -27.45 17.04
C ARG A 217 -10.46 -26.60 16.84
N ARG A 218 -10.45 -25.33 17.27
CA ARG A 218 -11.57 -24.39 17.05
C ARG A 218 -11.78 -24.10 15.57
N ALA A 219 -10.72 -23.95 14.80
CA ALA A 219 -10.79 -23.73 13.36
C ALA A 219 -11.41 -24.91 12.61
N GLN A 220 -11.09 -26.14 13.03
CA GLN A 220 -11.64 -27.36 12.43
C GLN A 220 -13.08 -27.67 12.86
N ASN A 221 -13.47 -27.26 14.07
CA ASN A 221 -14.77 -27.59 14.66
C ASN A 221 -15.49 -26.30 15.09
N ALA A 222 -15.58 -25.33 14.18
CA ALA A 222 -16.18 -24.05 14.48
C ALA A 222 -17.72 -24.16 14.58
N PRO A 223 -18.36 -23.69 15.66
CA PRO A 223 -19.81 -23.54 15.69
C PRO A 223 -20.26 -22.61 14.54
N TYR A 224 -21.41 -22.89 13.91
CA TYR A 224 -21.86 -22.15 12.72
C TYR A 224 -21.81 -20.61 12.90
N HIS A 225 -22.23 -20.11 14.07
CA HIS A 225 -22.29 -18.67 14.38
C HIS A 225 -20.91 -18.03 14.67
N LYS A 226 -19.85 -18.84 14.76
CA LYS A 226 -18.44 -18.41 14.93
C LYS A 226 -17.53 -18.91 13.80
N ALA A 227 -18.07 -19.62 12.80
CA ALA A 227 -17.32 -20.18 11.68
C ALA A 227 -16.38 -19.14 11.04
N TRP A 228 -16.91 -17.96 10.72
CA TRP A 228 -16.13 -16.87 10.12
C TRP A 228 -14.91 -16.41 10.95
N VAL A 229 -14.98 -16.47 12.29
CA VAL A 229 -13.88 -16.08 13.19
C VAL A 229 -12.88 -17.22 13.36
N TYR A 230 -13.36 -18.45 13.51
CA TYR A 230 -12.51 -19.57 13.88
C TYR A 230 -11.88 -20.24 12.65
N GLU A 231 -12.63 -20.42 11.57
CA GLU A 231 -12.13 -21.02 10.33
C GLU A 231 -11.11 -20.13 9.61
N SER A 232 -11.04 -18.83 9.94
CA SER A 232 -10.03 -17.92 9.40
C SER A 232 -8.66 -18.05 10.07
N TYR A 233 -8.52 -18.89 11.10
CA TYR A 233 -7.22 -19.15 11.72
C TYR A 233 -6.25 -19.79 10.73
N ARG A 234 -5.03 -19.25 10.67
CA ARG A 234 -3.90 -19.77 9.91
C ARG A 234 -2.65 -19.73 10.79
N ARG A 235 -1.74 -20.68 10.58
CA ARG A 235 -0.39 -20.63 11.18
C ARG A 235 0.45 -19.62 10.41
N TRP A 236 1.51 -19.14 11.03
CA TRP A 236 2.44 -18.21 10.39
C TRP A 236 3.69 -18.97 9.93
N LYS A 237 4.10 -18.77 8.68
CA LYS A 237 5.34 -19.34 8.14
C LYS A 237 6.28 -18.20 7.78
N LEU A 238 7.47 -18.20 8.35
CA LEU A 238 8.52 -17.26 8.01
C LEU A 238 9.46 -17.88 6.97
N HIS A 239 9.80 -17.09 5.96
CA HIS A 239 10.83 -17.41 4.97
C HIS A 239 11.94 -16.37 5.05
N GLU A 240 13.18 -16.81 4.93
CA GLU A 240 14.28 -15.89 4.72
C GLU A 240 14.50 -15.68 3.23
N TRP A 241 14.45 -14.42 2.80
CA TRP A 241 14.85 -14.00 1.46
C TRP A 241 16.23 -13.37 1.55
N ARG A 242 17.25 -14.24 1.46
CA ARG A 242 18.65 -13.84 1.51
C ARG A 242 19.11 -13.33 0.15
N LEU A 243 19.44 -12.05 0.11
CA LEU A 243 20.01 -11.39 -1.06
C LEU A 243 21.53 -11.55 -1.05
N TYR A 244 22.13 -11.59 -2.24
CA TYR A 244 23.57 -11.72 -2.43
C TYR A 244 24.08 -10.78 -3.52
N GLY A 245 25.40 -10.56 -3.53
CA GLY A 245 26.05 -9.72 -4.53
C GLY A 245 25.65 -8.24 -4.47
N PRO A 246 25.93 -7.47 -5.54
CA PRO A 246 25.74 -6.03 -5.57
C PRO A 246 24.26 -5.62 -5.57
N GLU A 247 23.99 -4.43 -5.03
CA GLU A 247 22.64 -3.86 -4.81
C GLU A 247 21.79 -3.78 -6.09
N ASN A 248 22.43 -3.55 -7.24
CA ASN A 248 21.74 -3.47 -8.53
C ASN A 248 21.12 -4.80 -8.98
N SER A 249 21.54 -5.93 -8.39
CA SER A 249 20.99 -7.25 -8.68
C SER A 249 19.81 -7.63 -7.78
N TRP A 250 19.61 -6.93 -6.66
CA TRP A 250 18.64 -7.30 -5.63
C TRP A 250 17.19 -7.27 -6.13
N GLN A 251 16.83 -6.29 -6.95
CA GLN A 251 15.47 -6.19 -7.50
C GLN A 251 15.09 -7.45 -8.30
N ALA A 252 16.00 -7.97 -9.13
CA ALA A 252 15.75 -9.17 -9.93
C ALA A 252 15.63 -10.41 -9.03
N GLN A 253 16.51 -10.54 -8.03
CA GLN A 253 16.44 -11.62 -7.05
C GLN A 253 15.11 -11.62 -6.29
N LEU A 254 14.63 -10.46 -5.84
CA LEU A 254 13.36 -10.34 -5.13
C LEU A 254 12.16 -10.72 -6.00
N ASN A 255 12.15 -10.31 -7.27
CA ASN A 255 11.13 -10.72 -8.23
C ASN A 255 11.10 -12.24 -8.41
N ASP A 256 12.27 -12.88 -8.54
CA ASP A 256 12.39 -14.32 -8.68
C ASP A 256 11.96 -15.08 -7.42
N LEU A 257 12.34 -14.56 -6.24
CA LEU A 257 11.94 -15.12 -4.95
C LEU A 257 10.42 -15.05 -4.77
N TYR A 258 9.81 -13.89 -5.04
CA TYR A 258 8.36 -13.72 -4.90
C TYR A 258 7.57 -14.56 -5.90
N LYS A 259 8.07 -14.71 -7.13
CA LYS A 259 7.45 -15.59 -8.13
C LYS A 259 7.48 -17.06 -7.70
N LYS A 260 8.56 -17.51 -7.06
CA LYS A 260 8.71 -18.89 -6.57
C LYS A 260 7.94 -19.14 -5.27
N GLN A 261 7.90 -18.14 -4.40
CA GLN A 261 7.34 -18.24 -3.06
C GLN A 261 6.61 -16.94 -2.70
N PRO A 262 5.36 -16.76 -3.16
CA PRO A 262 4.58 -15.60 -2.79
C PRO A 262 4.40 -15.52 -1.27
N VAL A 263 4.54 -14.32 -0.72
CA VAL A 263 4.32 -14.00 0.69
C VAL A 263 3.27 -12.91 0.82
N PHE A 264 2.56 -12.91 1.95
CA PHE A 264 1.54 -11.92 2.25
C PHE A 264 2.15 -10.57 2.66
N ALA A 265 3.28 -10.60 3.36
CA ALA A 265 4.03 -9.42 3.76
C ALA A 265 5.51 -9.77 4.00
N ILE A 266 6.36 -8.77 3.84
CA ILE A 266 7.72 -8.77 4.37
C ILE A 266 7.70 -8.12 5.75
N ILE A 267 8.33 -8.76 6.72
CA ILE A 267 8.45 -8.28 8.09
C ILE A 267 9.93 -8.19 8.49
N GLY A 268 10.27 -7.07 9.10
CA GLY A 268 11.64 -6.76 9.45
C GLY A 268 12.55 -6.76 8.23
N GLY A 269 13.73 -7.30 8.45
CA GLY A 269 14.81 -7.34 7.49
C GLY A 269 15.99 -6.54 8.02
N VAL A 270 17.20 -7.00 7.68
CA VAL A 270 18.45 -6.37 8.11
C VAL A 270 19.40 -6.35 6.94
N GLY A 271 20.22 -5.32 6.90
CA GLY A 271 21.17 -5.22 5.81
C GLY A 271 22.08 -4.02 5.91
N LYS A 272 23.24 -4.13 5.28
CA LYS A 272 24.08 -2.99 4.92
C LYS A 272 23.77 -2.56 3.49
N GLY A 273 24.14 -1.33 3.17
CA GLY A 273 23.98 -0.76 1.84
C GLY A 273 22.65 -0.03 1.64
N ASN A 274 22.37 0.30 0.38
CA ASN A 274 21.21 1.05 -0.04
C ASN A 274 19.96 0.15 -0.12
N TRP A 275 18.98 0.44 0.73
CA TRP A 275 17.71 -0.31 0.76
C TRP A 275 16.72 0.07 -0.36
N GLN A 276 17.03 1.08 -1.18
CA GLN A 276 16.15 1.56 -2.26
C GLN A 276 15.65 0.46 -3.22
N PRO A 277 16.44 -0.55 -3.63
CA PRO A 277 15.94 -1.64 -4.48
C PRO A 277 14.85 -2.47 -3.79
N VAL A 278 14.99 -2.76 -2.50
CA VAL A 278 13.98 -3.50 -1.73
C VAL A 278 12.70 -2.69 -1.62
N HIS A 279 12.81 -1.42 -1.27
CA HIS A 279 11.67 -0.52 -1.17
C HIS A 279 10.90 -0.38 -2.48
N ARG A 280 11.61 -0.17 -3.60
CA ARG A 280 10.99 -0.09 -4.93
C ARG A 280 10.26 -1.39 -5.27
N PHE A 281 10.85 -2.55 -4.97
CA PHE A 281 10.21 -3.84 -5.13
C PHE A 281 8.89 -3.91 -4.35
N CYS A 282 8.87 -3.52 -3.07
CA CYS A 282 7.68 -3.52 -2.23
C CYS A 282 6.55 -2.64 -2.81
N GLU A 283 6.87 -1.41 -3.19
CA GLU A 283 5.88 -0.48 -3.76
C GLU A 283 5.33 -0.97 -5.11
N GLN A 284 6.21 -1.49 -5.98
CA GLN A 284 5.81 -2.02 -7.29
C GLN A 284 4.93 -3.27 -7.18
N GLN A 285 5.28 -4.20 -6.28
CA GLN A 285 4.51 -5.41 -6.05
C GLN A 285 3.26 -5.18 -5.19
N GLN A 286 3.09 -3.96 -4.66
CA GLN A 286 2.03 -3.67 -3.70
C GLN A 286 2.09 -4.59 -2.48
N LEU A 287 3.31 -4.94 -2.06
CA LEU A 287 3.60 -5.91 -1.01
C LEU A 287 3.97 -5.17 0.27
N PRO A 288 3.21 -5.34 1.38
CA PRO A 288 3.55 -4.70 2.64
C PRO A 288 4.95 -5.09 3.12
N CYS A 289 5.82 -4.11 3.32
CA CYS A 289 7.17 -4.24 3.82
C CYS A 289 7.30 -3.46 5.12
N LEU A 290 7.27 -4.20 6.22
CA LEU A 290 7.03 -3.64 7.53
C LEU A 290 8.31 -3.67 8.37
N PHE A 291 8.76 -2.50 8.76
CA PHE A 291 9.75 -2.27 9.81
C PHE A 291 11.14 -2.89 9.57
N PRO A 292 11.75 -2.72 8.39
CA PRO A 292 13.13 -3.16 8.20
C PRO A 292 14.07 -2.41 9.16
N HIS A 293 14.99 -3.16 9.78
CA HIS A 293 16.03 -2.66 10.66
C HIS A 293 17.24 -2.25 9.83
N ILE A 294 17.15 -1.05 9.26
CA ILE A 294 18.17 -0.45 8.41
C ILE A 294 18.61 0.90 8.96
N PRO A 295 19.89 1.27 8.82
CA PRO A 295 20.40 2.53 9.37
C PRO A 295 19.88 3.75 8.60
N LEU A 296 19.52 3.58 7.32
CA LEU A 296 19.06 4.67 6.46
C LEU A 296 17.83 4.24 5.66
N ALA A 297 16.70 4.87 5.95
CA ALA A 297 15.50 4.69 5.15
C ALA A 297 15.68 5.31 3.75
N PRO A 298 15.12 4.70 2.70
CA PRO A 298 15.06 5.29 1.36
C PRO A 298 14.51 6.71 1.36
N SER A 299 15.02 7.53 0.44
CA SER A 299 14.49 8.89 0.25
C SER A 299 13.03 8.80 -0.19
N LYS A 300 12.17 9.64 0.42
CA LYS A 300 10.71 9.68 0.16
C LYS A 300 9.91 8.47 0.62
N ALA A 301 10.47 7.62 1.48
CA ALA A 301 9.71 6.54 2.10
C ALA A 301 8.39 7.01 2.77
N ASP A 302 8.35 8.26 3.26
CA ASP A 302 7.16 8.87 3.88
C ASP A 302 6.07 9.28 2.86
N GLU A 303 6.38 9.30 1.55
CA GLU A 303 5.43 9.58 0.45
C GLU A 303 4.78 8.30 -0.11
N ASP A 304 5.33 7.13 0.24
CA ASP A 304 4.91 5.82 -0.25
C ASP A 304 3.98 5.09 0.74
N PHE A 305 3.40 3.95 0.33
CA PHE A 305 2.32 3.31 1.11
C PHE A 305 2.65 1.91 1.62
N TYR A 306 3.32 1.07 0.82
CA TYR A 306 3.50 -0.34 1.16
C TYR A 306 4.68 -0.58 2.09
N SER A 307 5.61 0.36 2.19
CA SER A 307 6.79 0.28 3.03
C SER A 307 6.64 1.17 4.25
N VAL A 308 6.75 0.59 5.44
CA VAL A 308 6.68 1.32 6.70
C VAL A 308 7.98 1.15 7.45
N TYR A 309 8.61 2.25 7.84
CA TYR A 309 9.88 2.28 8.58
C TYR A 309 9.65 2.77 10.01
N PHE A 310 10.43 2.27 10.97
CA PHE A 310 10.33 2.75 12.37
C PHE A 310 10.74 4.22 12.52
N SER A 311 11.69 4.68 11.71
CA SER A 311 12.20 6.03 11.73
C SER A 311 12.82 6.40 10.38
N ARG A 312 13.20 7.67 10.21
CA ARG A 312 14.00 8.15 9.07
C ARG A 312 15.49 7.77 9.20
N GLY A 313 15.83 6.83 10.09
CA GLY A 313 17.18 6.35 10.35
C GLY A 313 18.12 7.41 10.91
N VAL A 314 19.40 7.27 10.61
CA VAL A 314 20.47 8.19 11.04
C VAL A 314 20.24 9.66 10.66
N ASN A 315 19.42 9.94 9.64
CA ASN A 315 19.04 11.32 9.31
C ASN A 315 18.14 11.95 10.37
N LEU A 316 17.27 11.17 11.03
CA LEU A 316 16.49 11.68 12.16
C LEU A 316 17.38 11.93 13.37
N GLU A 317 18.35 11.04 13.62
CA GLU A 317 19.32 11.19 14.71
C GLU A 317 20.17 12.45 14.51
N ALA A 318 20.67 12.68 13.29
CA ALA A 318 21.39 13.90 12.94
C ALA A 318 20.54 15.17 13.13
N GLN A 319 19.26 15.15 12.75
CA GLN A 319 18.34 16.28 12.95
C GLN A 319 18.06 16.54 14.44
N ALA A 320 17.89 15.49 15.24
CA ALA A 320 17.73 15.61 16.69
C ALA A 320 18.98 16.19 17.33
N LEU A 321 20.17 15.75 16.89
CA LEU A 321 21.45 16.28 17.34
C LEU A 321 21.64 17.74 16.93
N THR A 322 21.27 18.14 15.71
CA THR A 322 21.28 19.56 15.31
C THR A 322 20.51 20.41 16.32
N ARG A 323 19.26 20.04 16.60
CA ARG A 323 18.42 20.80 17.54
C ARG A 323 19.03 20.87 18.93
N HIS A 324 19.53 19.74 19.43
CA HIS A 324 20.20 19.69 20.74
C HIS A 324 21.42 20.62 20.80
N LEU A 325 22.26 20.64 19.76
CA LEU A 325 23.43 21.51 19.71
C LEU A 325 23.06 22.99 19.56
N GLU A 326 22.01 23.31 18.81
CA GLU A 326 21.49 24.69 18.72
C GLU A 326 21.00 25.23 20.07
N GLU A 327 20.37 24.38 20.87
CA GLU A 327 19.86 24.72 22.20
C GLU A 327 20.97 24.79 23.26
N THR A 328 22.01 23.97 23.12
CA THR A 328 23.04 23.80 24.17
C THR A 328 24.30 24.65 23.94
N ILE A 329 24.61 25.02 22.69
CA ILE A 329 25.84 25.78 22.36
C ILE A 329 25.62 27.28 22.60
N GLU A 330 26.06 27.75 23.77
CA GLU A 330 25.99 29.16 24.15
C GLU A 330 27.13 30.00 23.54
N TYR A 331 28.34 29.42 23.48
CA TYR A 331 29.58 30.06 23.01
C TYR A 331 30.13 29.36 21.76
N PRO A 332 31.03 30.01 20.98
CA PRO A 332 31.65 29.36 19.83
C PRO A 332 32.32 28.03 20.18
N GLN A 333 31.89 26.94 19.54
CA GLN A 333 32.33 25.57 19.80
C GLN A 333 32.76 24.88 18.51
N LYS A 334 33.78 24.01 18.63
CA LYS A 334 34.17 23.12 17.54
C LYS A 334 33.37 21.84 17.65
N VAL A 335 32.73 21.43 16.56
CA VAL A 335 32.06 20.13 16.45
C VAL A 335 32.83 19.31 15.43
N ILE A 336 33.27 18.11 15.81
CA ILE A 336 33.98 17.20 14.93
C ILE A 336 33.11 16.00 14.62
N GLN A 337 32.82 15.81 13.34
CA GLN A 337 32.17 14.62 12.81
C GLN A 337 33.24 13.65 12.35
N VAL A 338 33.21 12.45 12.91
CA VAL A 338 34.04 11.35 12.47
C VAL A 338 33.13 10.34 11.79
N LEU A 339 33.38 10.03 10.52
CA LEU A 339 32.49 9.23 9.68
C LEU A 339 33.27 8.25 8.82
N ASP A 340 32.67 7.10 8.52
CA ASP A 340 33.21 6.17 7.53
C ASP A 340 32.62 6.38 6.12
N LYS A 341 32.97 5.49 5.18
CA LYS A 341 32.50 5.53 3.78
C LYS A 341 31.11 4.93 3.56
N GLN A 342 30.43 4.45 4.61
CA GLN A 342 29.10 3.89 4.47
C GLN A 342 28.08 4.99 4.16
N THR A 343 27.09 4.67 3.32
CA THR A 343 26.06 5.62 2.89
C THR A 343 25.29 6.23 4.07
N ALA A 344 25.06 5.46 5.13
CA ALA A 344 24.41 5.94 6.34
C ALA A 344 25.23 7.04 7.03
N ALA A 345 26.51 6.79 7.31
CA ALA A 345 27.40 7.75 7.98
C ALA A 345 27.53 9.05 7.18
N GLN A 346 27.74 8.93 5.86
CA GLN A 346 27.81 10.06 4.94
C GLN A 346 26.49 10.87 4.90
N SER A 347 25.34 10.19 4.94
CA SER A 347 24.03 10.84 4.97
C SER A 347 23.78 11.58 6.29
N ALA A 348 24.13 10.97 7.41
CA ALA A 348 24.00 11.58 8.74
C ALA A 348 24.88 12.83 8.86
N ALA A 349 26.15 12.72 8.47
CA ALA A 349 27.09 13.83 8.52
C ALA A 349 26.69 15.00 7.62
N LYS A 350 26.17 14.71 6.43
CA LYS A 350 25.58 15.72 5.54
C LYS A 350 24.37 16.39 6.18
N THR A 351 23.49 15.63 6.81
CA THR A 351 22.29 16.16 7.48
C THR A 351 22.66 17.08 8.64
N LEU A 352 23.62 16.69 9.49
CA LEU A 352 24.09 17.53 10.59
C LEU A 352 24.74 18.82 10.05
N ARG A 353 25.58 18.71 9.01
CA ARG A 353 26.23 19.85 8.34
C ARG A 353 25.21 20.85 7.81
N GLN A 354 24.15 20.36 7.18
CA GLN A 354 23.07 21.20 6.67
C GLN A 354 22.30 21.88 7.81
N GLY A 355 21.98 21.13 8.87
CA GLY A 355 21.28 21.64 10.03
C GLY A 355 22.04 22.77 10.75
N LEU A 356 23.36 22.62 10.90
CA LEU A 356 24.20 23.60 11.61
C LEU A 356 24.73 24.74 10.73
N ALA A 357 24.43 24.76 9.42
CA ALA A 357 25.01 25.71 8.47
C ALA A 357 24.74 27.18 8.81
N ALA A 358 23.58 27.48 9.42
CA ALA A 358 23.21 28.83 9.84
C ALA A 358 23.78 29.22 11.21
N ASN A 359 24.28 28.25 11.99
CA ASN A 359 24.76 28.47 13.34
C ASN A 359 26.22 28.97 13.33
N LYS A 360 26.38 30.30 13.38
CA LYS A 360 27.70 30.96 13.41
C LYS A 360 28.56 30.63 14.64
N LYS A 361 27.97 30.02 15.69
CA LYS A 361 28.71 29.57 16.87
C LYS A 361 29.37 28.21 16.65
N VAL A 362 28.99 27.47 15.62
CA VAL A 362 29.55 26.13 15.38
C VAL A 362 30.60 26.18 14.28
N LYS A 363 31.82 25.73 14.62
CA LYS A 363 32.83 25.37 13.62
C LYS A 363 32.82 23.85 13.44
N LEU A 364 32.16 23.40 12.38
CA LEU A 364 32.05 21.98 12.04
C LEU A 364 33.27 21.51 11.23
N ILE A 365 33.84 20.36 11.58
CA ILE A 365 34.95 19.72 10.89
C ILE A 365 34.60 18.25 10.65
N ASP A 366 34.82 17.77 9.43
CA ASP A 366 34.59 16.37 9.08
C ASP A 366 35.91 15.63 8.96
N ILE A 367 35.96 14.43 9.54
CA ILE A 367 37.11 13.53 9.52
C ILE A 367 36.61 12.20 8.97
N GLU A 368 36.89 11.96 7.69
CA GLU A 368 36.56 10.70 7.04
C GLU A 368 37.62 9.63 7.39
N ILE A 369 37.14 8.46 7.79
CA ILE A 369 37.95 7.28 8.10
C ILE A 369 37.89 6.30 6.92
N GLU A 370 39.05 5.75 6.57
CA GLU A 370 39.15 4.64 5.62
C GLU A 370 38.61 3.32 6.21
N SER A 371 37.91 2.50 5.42
CA SER A 371 37.18 1.33 5.93
C SER A 371 38.07 0.25 6.58
N ASP A 372 39.38 0.26 6.32
CA ASP A 372 40.39 -0.65 6.85
C ASP A 372 41.32 0.00 7.88
N GLN A 373 41.10 1.27 8.22
CA GLN A 373 41.92 1.99 9.19
C GLN A 373 41.68 1.47 10.61
N PRO A 374 42.73 1.11 11.37
CA PRO A 374 42.58 0.69 12.76
C PRO A 374 42.16 1.88 13.64
N LEU A 375 40.98 1.77 14.25
CA LEU A 375 40.41 2.75 15.18
C LEU A 375 40.76 2.41 16.63
N ASP A 376 42.05 2.21 16.89
CA ASP A 376 42.56 1.83 18.20
C ASP A 376 42.60 3.02 19.19
N PRO A 377 42.84 2.79 20.49
CA PRO A 377 42.95 3.86 21.47
C PRO A 377 44.06 4.88 21.17
N THR A 378 45.06 4.55 20.35
CA THR A 378 46.14 5.46 19.97
C THR A 378 45.62 6.45 18.93
N PHE A 379 44.91 5.97 17.89
CA PHE A 379 44.23 6.82 16.91
C PHE A 379 43.34 7.87 17.60
N TRP A 380 42.46 7.44 18.51
CA TRP A 380 41.55 8.35 19.22
C TRP A 380 42.29 9.37 20.09
N ARG A 381 43.38 8.97 20.76
CA ARG A 381 44.22 9.89 21.56
C ARG A 381 44.92 10.93 20.69
N GLU A 382 45.47 10.52 19.56
CA GLU A 382 46.11 11.43 18.61
C GLU A 382 45.09 12.41 17.99
N LEU A 383 43.89 11.91 17.66
CA LEU A 383 42.82 12.73 17.12
C LEU A 383 42.33 13.77 18.13
N ALA A 384 42.13 13.34 19.39
CA ALA A 384 41.77 14.23 20.49
C ALA A 384 42.84 15.28 20.76
N ALA A 385 44.13 14.91 20.74
CA ALA A 385 45.24 15.85 20.94
C ALA A 385 45.32 16.94 19.85
N LYS A 386 44.95 16.62 18.59
CA LYS A 386 44.87 17.59 17.49
C LYS A 386 43.68 18.55 17.62
N HIS A 387 42.67 18.16 18.38
CA HIS A 387 41.38 18.82 18.43
C HIS A 387 40.89 18.95 19.87
N ASP A 388 41.65 19.71 20.66
CA ASP A 388 41.28 20.04 22.03
C ASP A 388 39.97 20.85 22.07
N HIS A 389 39.21 20.66 23.16
CA HIS A 389 37.91 21.32 23.42
C HIS A 389 36.93 21.26 22.24
N ALA A 390 36.58 20.04 21.80
CA ALA A 390 35.60 19.80 20.75
C ALA A 390 34.46 18.87 21.22
N ILE A 391 33.27 19.08 20.64
CA ILE A 391 32.16 18.13 20.71
C ILE A 391 32.38 17.08 19.62
N TRP A 392 32.40 15.81 20.01
CA TRP A 392 32.64 14.69 19.09
C TRP A 392 31.34 14.03 18.70
N VAL A 393 31.15 13.84 17.40
CA VAL A 393 30.01 13.14 16.80
C VAL A 393 30.56 12.00 15.95
N LEU A 394 30.14 10.78 16.22
CA LEU A 394 30.62 9.57 15.55
C LEU A 394 29.48 8.98 14.72
N TRP A 395 29.73 8.79 13.43
CA TRP A 395 28.75 8.31 12.44
C TRP A 395 29.14 6.97 11.83
#